data_AF-K1TFA3-F1
#
_entry.id   AF-K1TFA3-F1
#
_cell.length_a   1.000
_cell.length_b   1.000
_cell.length_c   1.000
_cell.angle_alpha   90.00
_cell.angle_beta   90.00
_cell.angle_gamma   90.00
#
_symmetry.space_group_name_H-M   'P 1'
#
loop_
_entity.id
_entity.type
_entity.pdbx_description
1 polymer ?
#
loop_
_entity_poly.entity_id
_entity_poly.type
_entity_poly.pdbx_seq_one_letter_code
_entity_poly.pdbx_strand_id
1 'polypeptide(L)'
;RLLSHNDNAFLDLTIDKSLEINKGIEIQPNVYYFSYAGDQTSADPLTGNHYPTVSAIPSNGMSALMMPGSINMGKYYDKYTAGGIYIDRSWLPNDGLVNTVSALYPTTTGKNTTECLKRDGTQGWINYDGYSDITFRPGIWYVMPVTRADHMQFVGGIANKSVIETHLFYRNLMDDIYGTYGSGQPEEQPFPFTDVADGRWSYSYIRQLYEAG
;
A
#
# COMPACT_ATOMS: atom_id res chain seq x y z
N ARG A 1 6.43 26.36 6.78
CA ARG A 1 6.40 26.55 5.31
C ARG A 1 6.70 25.20 4.64
N LEU A 2 5.90 24.17 4.92
CA LEU A 2 6.11 22.79 4.43
C LEU A 2 5.47 22.58 3.03
N LEU A 3 4.30 23.20 2.81
CA LEU A 3 3.50 23.04 1.61
C LEU A 3 3.99 23.84 0.39
N SER A 4 5.05 24.65 0.51
CA SER A 4 5.50 25.55 -0.56
C SER A 4 6.86 25.19 -1.15
N HIS A 5 7.41 24.02 -0.81
CA HIS A 5 8.65 23.50 -1.39
C HIS A 5 8.34 22.21 -2.15
N ASN A 6 9.10 21.88 -3.20
CA ASN A 6 8.90 20.67 -4.01
C ASN A 6 9.36 19.36 -3.34
N ASP A 7 9.59 19.40 -2.02
CA ASP A 7 10.01 18.25 -1.21
C ASP A 7 8.97 18.06 -0.12
N ASN A 8 7.84 17.46 -0.50
CA ASN A 8 6.72 17.25 0.38
C ASN A 8 5.85 16.10 -0.12
N ALA A 9 5.22 15.38 0.82
CA ALA A 9 4.40 14.23 0.53
C ALA A 9 3.20 14.53 -0.40
N PHE A 10 2.62 15.74 -0.37
CA PHE A 10 1.49 16.06 -1.26
C PHE A 10 1.90 16.05 -2.73
N LEU A 11 3.13 16.48 -3.04
CA LEU A 11 3.66 16.39 -4.39
C LEU A 11 3.97 14.94 -4.76
N ASP A 12 4.67 14.21 -3.90
CA ASP A 12 5.08 12.82 -4.16
C ASP A 12 3.89 11.87 -4.35
N LEU A 13 2.77 12.14 -3.66
CA LEU A 13 1.52 11.37 -3.78
C LEU A 13 0.71 11.71 -5.05
N THR A 14 1.12 12.69 -5.86
CA THR A 14 0.51 12.86 -7.19
C THR A 14 0.90 11.74 -8.12
N ILE A 15 0.01 11.35 -9.03
CA ILE A 15 0.29 10.34 -10.06
C ILE A 15 1.54 10.73 -10.86
N ASP A 16 1.63 11.99 -11.28
CA ASP A 16 2.75 12.49 -12.09
C ASP A 16 4.10 12.31 -11.37
N LYS A 17 4.18 12.70 -10.09
CA LYS A 17 5.43 12.61 -9.33
C LYS A 17 5.75 11.18 -8.91
N SER A 18 4.75 10.38 -8.51
CA SER A 18 4.94 8.96 -8.21
C SER A 18 5.52 8.19 -9.40
N LEU A 19 5.03 8.45 -10.63
CA LEU A 19 5.61 7.86 -11.85
C LEU A 19 7.03 8.34 -12.13
N GLU A 20 7.35 9.61 -11.84
CA GLU A 20 8.71 10.13 -11.95
C GLU A 20 9.65 9.44 -10.96
N ILE A 21 9.25 9.30 -9.70
CA ILE A 21 10.00 8.61 -8.65
C ILE A 21 10.25 7.15 -9.05
N ASN A 22 9.23 6.45 -9.54
CA ASN A 22 9.33 5.04 -9.96
C ASN A 22 10.38 4.81 -11.07
N LYS A 23 10.66 5.81 -11.93
CA LYS A 23 11.73 5.69 -12.96
C LYS A 23 13.13 5.62 -12.34
N GLY A 24 13.31 6.14 -11.13
CA GLY A 24 14.58 6.12 -10.42
C GLY A 24 14.74 4.94 -9.45
N ILE A 25 13.71 4.10 -9.27
CA ILE A 25 13.71 2.99 -8.31
C ILE A 25 13.71 1.66 -9.05
N GLU A 26 14.81 0.92 -8.93
CA GLU A 26 14.95 -0.41 -9.52
C GLU A 26 14.53 -1.52 -8.53
N ILE A 27 13.90 -2.58 -9.04
CA ILE A 27 13.67 -3.81 -8.30
C ILE A 27 15.01 -4.48 -8.01
N GLN A 28 15.33 -4.67 -6.73
CA GLN A 28 16.59 -5.29 -6.31
C GLN A 28 16.49 -6.82 -6.36
N PRO A 29 17.47 -7.52 -6.96
CA PRO A 29 17.38 -8.96 -7.19
C PRO A 29 17.44 -9.81 -5.91
N ASN A 30 17.83 -9.21 -4.77
CA ASN A 30 18.02 -9.87 -3.48
C ASN A 30 17.00 -9.42 -2.41
N VAL A 31 15.93 -8.71 -2.80
CA VAL A 31 14.89 -8.23 -1.88
C VAL A 31 13.57 -8.93 -2.20
N TYR A 32 12.84 -9.37 -1.18
CA TYR A 32 11.48 -9.87 -1.32
C TYR A 32 10.48 -8.71 -1.27
N TYR A 33 9.54 -8.69 -2.21
CA TYR A 33 8.53 -7.63 -2.30
C TYR A 33 7.13 -8.24 -2.23
N PHE A 34 6.29 -7.71 -1.36
CA PHE A 34 4.89 -8.09 -1.20
C PHE A 34 4.03 -6.82 -1.22
N SER A 35 2.91 -6.85 -1.94
CA SER A 35 1.98 -5.72 -2.01
C SER A 35 0.58 -6.14 -1.60
N TYR A 36 0.00 -5.41 -0.65
CA TYR A 36 -1.36 -5.62 -0.16
C TYR A 36 -2.20 -4.40 -0.52
N ALA A 37 -3.16 -4.58 -1.44
CA ALA A 37 -4.04 -3.52 -1.91
C ALA A 37 -5.43 -3.61 -1.28
N GLY A 38 -6.05 -2.47 -1.00
CA GLY A 38 -7.42 -2.35 -0.52
C GLY A 38 -8.40 -1.92 -1.61
N ASP A 39 -9.63 -2.43 -1.53
CA ASP A 39 -10.80 -1.88 -2.22
C ASP A 39 -12.03 -2.00 -1.32
N GLN A 40 -12.55 -0.86 -0.87
CA GLN A 40 -13.77 -0.79 -0.06
C GLN A 40 -14.91 -0.12 -0.81
N THR A 41 -14.94 -0.31 -2.13
CA THR A 41 -16.00 0.22 -3.00
C THR A 41 -16.86 -0.87 -3.64
N SER A 42 -17.97 -0.43 -4.24
CA SER A 42 -18.79 -1.20 -5.17
C SER A 42 -19.05 -0.37 -6.42
N ALA A 43 -18.99 -1.01 -7.59
CA ALA A 43 -19.38 -0.38 -8.83
C ALA A 43 -20.91 -0.21 -8.90
N ASP A 44 -21.36 1.00 -9.20
CA ASP A 44 -22.73 1.30 -9.60
C ASP A 44 -22.99 0.72 -11.01
N PRO A 45 -23.91 -0.24 -11.16
CA PRO A 45 -24.19 -0.88 -12.44
C PRO A 45 -24.66 0.09 -13.55
N LEU A 46 -25.23 1.25 -13.19
CA LEU A 46 -25.74 2.21 -14.17
C LEU A 46 -24.64 3.11 -14.72
N THR A 47 -23.77 3.63 -13.84
CA THR A 47 -22.77 4.65 -14.20
C THR A 47 -21.36 4.09 -14.34
N GLY A 48 -21.11 2.90 -13.78
CA GLY A 48 -19.77 2.32 -13.61
C GLY A 48 -18.90 3.12 -12.64
N ASN A 49 -19.46 4.06 -11.87
CA ASN A 49 -18.75 4.76 -10.81
C ASN A 49 -18.58 3.82 -9.61
N HIS A 50 -17.50 4.00 -8.86
CA HIS A 50 -17.27 3.28 -7.62
C HIS A 50 -17.70 4.14 -6.43
N TYR A 51 -18.45 3.55 -5.50
CA TYR A 51 -18.90 4.23 -4.28
C TYR A 51 -18.48 3.44 -3.04
N PRO A 52 -18.21 4.12 -1.90
CA PRO A 52 -17.92 3.46 -0.63
C PRO A 52 -18.98 2.42 -0.31
N THR A 53 -18.55 1.22 0.08
CA THR A 53 -19.46 0.27 0.71
C THR A 53 -19.90 0.83 2.06
N VAL A 54 -21.19 0.69 2.37
CA VAL A 54 -21.76 1.09 3.65
C VAL A 54 -22.30 -0.16 4.34
N SER A 55 -22.05 -0.28 5.63
CA SER A 55 -22.49 -1.40 6.45
C SER A 55 -22.98 -0.90 7.80
N ALA A 56 -24.02 -1.56 8.34
CA ALA A 56 -24.46 -1.34 9.72
C ALA A 56 -23.42 -1.83 10.74
N ILE A 57 -22.57 -2.77 10.34
CA ILE A 57 -21.38 -3.17 11.10
C ILE A 57 -20.22 -2.28 10.61
N PRO A 58 -19.69 -1.36 11.45
CA PRO A 58 -18.66 -0.41 11.03
C PRO A 58 -17.44 -1.06 10.38
N SER A 59 -17.09 -2.27 10.80
CA SER A 59 -15.96 -3.05 10.28
C SER A 59 -16.09 -3.55 8.85
N ASN A 60 -17.31 -3.56 8.30
CA ASN A 60 -17.59 -4.20 7.01
C ASN A 60 -17.89 -3.18 5.91
N GLY A 61 -17.80 -1.88 6.22
CA GLY A 61 -17.97 -0.77 5.31
C GLY A 61 -16.79 0.17 5.37
N MET A 62 -16.73 1.12 4.44
CA MET A 62 -15.78 2.22 4.48
C MET A 62 -16.01 3.07 5.73
N SER A 63 -14.94 3.38 6.47
CA SER A 63 -14.98 4.36 7.55
C SER A 63 -15.52 5.71 7.06
N ALA A 64 -16.33 6.37 7.88
CA ALA A 64 -16.91 7.68 7.57
C ALA A 64 -15.84 8.73 7.22
N LEU A 65 -14.64 8.60 7.79
CA LEU A 65 -13.49 9.45 7.49
C LEU A 65 -13.01 9.32 6.03
N MET A 66 -13.10 8.11 5.47
CA MET A 66 -12.59 7.76 4.14
C MET A 66 -13.62 7.94 3.02
N MET A 67 -14.91 8.08 3.38
CA MET A 67 -16.00 8.23 2.40
C MET A 67 -15.82 9.42 1.44
N PRO A 68 -15.46 10.65 1.87
CA PRO A 68 -15.34 11.77 0.94
C PRO A 68 -14.22 11.57 -0.10
N GLY A 69 -13.08 11.03 0.33
CA GLY A 69 -11.97 10.69 -0.56
C GLY A 69 -12.40 9.62 -1.58
N SER A 70 -13.06 8.57 -1.09
CA SER A 70 -13.57 7.50 -1.95
C SER A 70 -14.56 7.98 -3.01
N ILE A 71 -15.56 8.78 -2.63
CA ILE A 71 -16.57 9.29 -3.55
C ILE A 71 -15.94 10.16 -4.64
N ASN A 72 -14.90 10.92 -4.29
CA ASN A 72 -14.19 11.75 -5.27
C ASN A 72 -13.40 10.89 -6.24
N MET A 73 -12.60 9.94 -5.76
CA MET A 73 -11.82 9.04 -6.61
C MET A 73 -12.71 8.15 -7.48
N GLY A 74 -13.76 7.56 -6.92
CA GLY A 74 -14.62 6.59 -7.59
C GLY A 74 -15.50 7.14 -8.72
N LYS A 75 -15.47 8.45 -8.95
CA LYS A 75 -16.08 9.09 -10.13
C LYS A 75 -15.10 9.93 -10.95
N TYR A 76 -13.81 9.88 -10.63
CA TYR A 76 -12.77 10.68 -11.28
C TYR A 76 -12.09 9.88 -12.39
N TYR A 77 -12.66 9.92 -13.59
CA TYR A 77 -12.12 9.30 -14.80
C TYR A 77 -12.41 10.18 -16.02
N ASP A 78 -11.88 9.77 -17.18
CA ASP A 78 -11.95 10.51 -18.46
C ASP A 78 -11.34 11.91 -18.33
N LYS A 79 -10.18 11.95 -17.68
CA LYS A 79 -9.42 13.17 -17.35
C LYS A 79 -7.95 12.90 -17.53
N TYR A 80 -7.19 13.99 -17.59
CA TYR A 80 -5.74 13.96 -17.62
C TYR A 80 -5.17 14.63 -16.37
N THR A 81 -4.08 14.09 -15.83
CA THR A 81 -3.26 14.76 -14.83
C THR A 81 -2.54 15.96 -15.47
N ALA A 82 -1.87 16.78 -14.65
CA ALA A 82 -1.08 17.91 -15.15
C ALA A 82 0.09 17.44 -16.04
N GLY A 83 0.69 16.28 -15.73
CA GLY A 83 1.71 15.62 -16.54
C GLY A 83 1.19 14.83 -17.74
N GLY A 84 -0.11 14.88 -18.03
CA GLY A 84 -0.72 14.28 -19.21
C GLY A 84 -1.02 12.78 -19.08
N ILE A 85 -1.09 12.25 -17.86
CA ILE A 85 -1.52 10.87 -17.61
C ILE A 85 -3.03 10.77 -17.71
N TYR A 86 -3.51 9.88 -18.57
CA TYR A 86 -4.93 9.60 -18.71
C TYR A 86 -5.44 8.72 -17.56
N ILE A 87 -6.53 9.16 -16.94
CA ILE A 87 -7.18 8.45 -15.84
C ILE A 87 -8.43 7.78 -16.40
N ASP A 88 -8.32 6.48 -16.64
CA ASP A 88 -9.44 5.65 -17.07
C ASP A 88 -10.22 5.07 -15.87
N ARG A 89 -11.18 4.19 -16.15
CA ARG A 89 -12.03 3.60 -15.12
C ARG A 89 -11.30 2.60 -14.20
N SER A 90 -10.11 2.11 -14.56
CA SER A 90 -9.38 1.19 -13.66
C SER A 90 -8.86 1.88 -12.41
N TRP A 91 -8.84 3.21 -12.40
CA TRP A 91 -8.49 4.01 -11.22
C TRP A 91 -9.65 4.13 -10.21
N LEU A 92 -10.88 3.75 -10.56
CA LEU A 92 -12.03 3.99 -9.69
C LEU A 92 -12.08 3.15 -8.41
N PRO A 93 -11.76 1.83 -8.42
CA PRO A 93 -11.62 1.05 -7.19
C PRO A 93 -10.64 1.72 -6.22
N ASN A 94 -11.00 1.81 -4.94
CA ASN A 94 -10.17 2.50 -3.95
C ASN A 94 -10.49 2.08 -2.50
N ASP A 95 -9.56 2.37 -1.60
CA ASP A 95 -9.71 2.16 -0.15
C ASP A 95 -10.13 3.44 0.60
N GLY A 96 -10.55 4.46 -0.15
CA GLY A 96 -10.94 5.78 0.32
C GLY A 96 -9.82 6.81 0.49
N LEU A 97 -8.54 6.40 0.36
CA LEU A 97 -7.41 7.32 0.25
C LEU A 97 -6.55 7.09 -1.00
N VAL A 98 -6.42 5.84 -1.44
CA VAL A 98 -5.58 5.42 -2.57
C VAL A 98 -6.39 4.57 -3.55
N ASN A 99 -6.18 4.76 -4.85
CA ASN A 99 -6.74 3.92 -5.89
C ASN A 99 -6.12 2.51 -5.84
N THR A 100 -6.92 1.46 -5.90
CA THR A 100 -6.46 0.07 -5.75
C THR A 100 -5.37 -0.28 -6.77
N VAL A 101 -5.51 0.17 -8.02
CA VAL A 101 -4.51 -0.05 -9.09
C VAL A 101 -3.13 0.49 -8.73
N SER A 102 -3.06 1.57 -7.95
CA SER A 102 -1.80 2.20 -7.54
C SER A 102 -1.09 1.45 -6.41
N ALA A 103 -1.79 0.56 -5.70
CA ALA A 103 -1.26 -0.20 -4.57
C ALA A 103 -0.76 -1.60 -4.97
N LEU A 104 -0.93 -2.01 -6.24
CA LEU A 104 -0.54 -3.35 -6.70
C LEU A 104 0.98 -3.50 -6.86
N TYR A 105 1.66 -2.53 -7.48
CA TYR A 105 3.11 -2.49 -7.67
C TYR A 105 3.49 -1.14 -8.29
N PRO A 106 4.77 -0.71 -8.19
CA PRO A 106 5.22 0.50 -8.86
C PRO A 106 5.16 0.34 -10.38
N THR A 107 4.46 1.25 -11.05
CA THR A 107 4.47 1.37 -12.52
C THR A 107 5.22 2.61 -12.96
N THR A 108 5.81 2.58 -14.16
CA THR A 108 6.48 3.75 -14.76
C THR A 108 5.63 4.45 -15.81
N THR A 109 4.46 3.89 -16.14
CA THR A 109 3.48 4.50 -17.02
C THR A 109 2.14 4.65 -16.31
N GLY A 110 1.44 5.73 -16.61
CA GLY A 110 0.17 6.02 -15.95
C GLY A 110 -1.02 5.17 -16.42
N LYS A 111 -0.77 4.08 -17.13
CA LYS A 111 -1.79 3.13 -17.58
C LYS A 111 -1.84 1.94 -16.61
N ASN A 112 -2.94 1.20 -16.64
CA ASN A 112 -3.10 -0.12 -16.03
C ASN A 112 -2.19 -1.14 -16.75
N THR A 113 -0.88 -0.97 -16.62
CA THR A 113 0.11 -1.71 -17.39
C THR A 113 0.74 -2.81 -16.57
N THR A 114 1.09 -3.87 -17.29
CA THR A 114 2.03 -4.90 -16.88
C THR A 114 3.47 -4.37 -16.68
N GLU A 115 3.71 -3.05 -16.77
CA GLU A 115 5.03 -2.41 -16.76
C GLU A 115 5.53 -2.13 -15.34
N CYS A 116 5.63 -3.20 -14.56
CA CYS A 116 6.59 -3.30 -13.48
C CYS A 116 7.64 -4.29 -13.96
N LEU A 117 8.83 -3.79 -14.31
CA LEU A 117 9.89 -4.57 -14.95
C LEU A 117 11.13 -4.65 -14.06
N LYS A 118 11.82 -5.77 -14.16
CA LYS A 118 13.18 -5.93 -13.62
C LYS A 118 14.17 -5.18 -14.51
N ARG A 119 15.41 -5.05 -14.03
CA ARG A 119 16.51 -4.41 -14.77
C ARG A 119 16.80 -5.05 -16.13
N ASP A 120 16.55 -6.35 -16.27
CA ASP A 120 16.71 -7.08 -17.54
C ASP A 120 15.52 -6.92 -18.50
N GLY A 121 14.51 -6.12 -18.14
CA GLY A 121 13.30 -5.90 -18.92
C GLY A 121 12.23 -6.97 -18.78
N THR A 122 12.46 -8.01 -17.97
CA THR A 122 11.44 -9.04 -17.71
C THR A 122 10.41 -8.56 -16.69
N GLN A 123 9.23 -9.21 -16.65
CA GLN A 123 8.17 -8.86 -15.71
C GLN A 123 8.63 -8.98 -14.25
N GLY A 124 8.43 -7.91 -13.49
CA GLY A 124 8.85 -7.71 -12.10
C GLY A 124 7.76 -7.97 -11.06
N TRP A 125 6.62 -8.54 -11.46
CA TRP A 125 5.51 -8.85 -10.56
C TRP A 125 4.82 -10.17 -10.93
N ILE A 126 4.13 -10.77 -9.97
CA ILE A 126 3.28 -11.96 -10.14
C ILE A 126 2.08 -11.89 -9.19
N ASN A 127 0.91 -12.31 -9.65
CA ASN A 127 -0.24 -12.47 -8.75
C ASN A 127 -0.03 -13.67 -7.85
N TYR A 128 -0.23 -13.47 -6.56
CA TYR A 128 -0.32 -14.53 -5.58
C TYR A 128 -1.78 -14.73 -5.22
N ASP A 129 -2.23 -15.99 -5.23
CA ASP A 129 -3.62 -16.34 -4.94
C ASP A 129 -3.93 -16.44 -3.44
N GLY A 130 -2.90 -16.44 -2.58
CA GLY A 130 -3.03 -16.60 -1.13
C GLY A 130 -3.13 -18.06 -0.66
N TYR A 131 -3.06 -19.04 -1.57
CA TYR A 131 -3.31 -20.46 -1.26
C TYR A 131 -2.28 -21.41 -1.87
N SER A 132 -1.67 -21.05 -2.99
CA SER A 132 -0.68 -21.87 -3.66
C SER A 132 0.59 -21.96 -2.81
N ASP A 133 1.07 -23.18 -2.59
CA ASP A 133 2.38 -23.44 -1.99
C ASP A 133 3.46 -23.01 -2.99
N ILE A 134 3.89 -21.76 -2.88
CA ILE A 134 4.95 -21.19 -3.69
C ILE A 134 6.19 -20.97 -2.83
N THR A 135 7.35 -21.39 -3.33
CA THR A 135 8.62 -20.92 -2.79
C THR A 135 8.83 -19.48 -3.27
N PHE A 136 8.71 -18.52 -2.35
CA PHE A 136 8.99 -17.12 -2.65
C PHE A 136 10.43 -16.95 -3.15
N ARG A 137 10.62 -16.04 -4.10
CA ARG A 137 11.92 -15.68 -4.68
C ARG A 137 12.11 -14.17 -4.60
N PRO A 138 13.32 -13.68 -4.32
CA PRO A 138 13.57 -12.25 -4.32
C PRO A 138 13.55 -11.67 -5.74
N GLY A 139 13.46 -10.34 -5.85
CA GLY A 139 13.50 -9.61 -7.11
C GLY A 139 12.19 -9.63 -7.90
N ILE A 140 11.06 -9.90 -7.24
CA ILE A 140 9.72 -9.85 -7.83
C ILE A 140 8.69 -9.39 -6.79
N TRP A 141 7.72 -8.58 -7.23
CA TRP A 141 6.55 -8.20 -6.45
C TRP A 141 5.51 -9.32 -6.45
N TYR A 142 5.25 -9.90 -5.28
CA TYR A 142 4.10 -10.77 -5.06
C TYR A 142 2.87 -9.91 -4.77
N VAL A 143 1.99 -9.82 -5.76
CA VAL A 143 0.74 -9.06 -5.70
C VAL A 143 -0.28 -9.90 -4.97
N MET A 144 -0.56 -9.54 -3.72
CA MET A 144 -1.46 -10.29 -2.86
C MET A 144 -2.93 -10.04 -3.28
N PRO A 145 -3.86 -10.93 -2.92
CA PRO A 145 -5.27 -10.73 -3.23
C PRO A 145 -5.78 -9.38 -2.69
N VAL A 146 -6.50 -8.63 -3.55
CA VAL A 146 -7.11 -7.36 -3.15
C VAL A 146 -8.07 -7.60 -1.99
N THR A 147 -7.81 -6.89 -0.91
CA THR A 147 -8.53 -7.05 0.34
C THR A 147 -9.71 -6.08 0.35
N ARG A 148 -10.90 -6.56 0.75
CA ARG A 148 -12.03 -5.67 1.08
C ARG A 148 -11.74 -4.95 2.39
N ALA A 149 -11.05 -3.82 2.28
CA ALA A 149 -10.63 -2.99 3.39
C ALA A 149 -10.47 -1.54 2.94
N ASP A 150 -10.88 -0.60 3.78
CA ASP A 150 -10.48 0.81 3.66
C ASP A 150 -9.04 1.03 4.16
N HIS A 151 -8.52 2.22 3.92
CA HIS A 151 -7.13 2.56 4.20
C HIS A 151 -6.73 2.37 5.68
N MET A 152 -7.63 2.68 6.62
CA MET A 152 -7.35 2.61 8.06
C MET A 152 -7.45 1.18 8.61
N GLN A 153 -8.18 0.32 7.91
CA GLN A 153 -8.43 -1.05 8.33
C GLN A 153 -7.19 -1.94 8.28
N PHE A 154 -6.18 -1.60 7.46
CA PHE A 154 -4.90 -2.32 7.44
C PHE A 154 -4.07 -2.12 8.71
N VAL A 155 -4.22 -0.98 9.39
CA VAL A 155 -3.41 -0.58 10.55
C VAL A 155 -4.18 -0.64 11.88
N GLY A 156 -5.37 -1.25 11.89
CA GLY A 156 -6.20 -1.37 13.09
C GLY A 156 -6.83 -0.05 13.56
N GLY A 157 -7.05 0.90 12.64
CA GLY A 157 -7.57 2.23 12.94
C GLY A 157 -8.98 2.24 13.56
N ILE A 158 -9.34 3.40 14.10
CA ILE A 158 -10.62 3.67 14.78
C ILE A 158 -11.79 3.34 13.81
N ALA A 159 -12.59 2.31 14.14
CA ALA A 159 -13.71 1.72 13.37
C ALA A 159 -13.40 0.53 12.42
N ASN A 160 -12.15 0.03 12.46
CA ASN A 160 -11.70 -1.35 12.46
C ASN A 160 -12.41 -2.39 11.58
N LYS A 161 -11.72 -2.94 10.58
CA LYS A 161 -11.84 -4.36 10.20
C LYS A 161 -11.47 -5.14 11.45
N SER A 162 -12.34 -6.04 11.94
CA SER A 162 -12.29 -6.58 13.33
C SER A 162 -10.86 -6.79 13.87
N VAL A 163 -10.59 -6.56 15.17
CA VAL A 163 -9.25 -6.85 15.79
C VAL A 163 -8.75 -8.23 15.39
N ILE A 164 -9.67 -9.19 15.27
CA ILE A 164 -9.41 -10.56 14.82
C ILE A 164 -8.90 -10.57 13.38
N GLU A 165 -9.57 -9.89 12.45
CA GLU A 165 -9.17 -9.85 11.04
C GLU A 165 -7.86 -9.09 10.83
N THR A 166 -7.64 -8.00 11.57
CA THR A 166 -6.36 -7.28 11.56
C THR A 166 -5.25 -8.17 12.12
N HIS A 167 -5.49 -8.86 13.23
CA HIS A 167 -4.54 -9.81 13.80
C HIS A 167 -4.21 -10.96 12.83
N LEU A 168 -5.23 -11.56 12.22
CA LEU A 168 -5.05 -12.63 11.22
C LEU A 168 -4.27 -12.13 10.00
N PHE A 169 -4.54 -10.92 9.52
CA PHE A 169 -3.79 -10.31 8.43
C PHE A 169 -2.29 -10.23 8.76
N TYR A 170 -1.94 -9.70 9.94
CA TYR A 170 -0.55 -9.61 10.37
C TYR A 170 0.09 -10.98 10.64
N ARG A 171 -0.66 -11.98 11.11
CA ARG A 171 -0.15 -13.35 11.26
C ARG A 171 0.19 -13.97 9.91
N ASN A 172 -0.71 -13.84 8.93
CA ASN A 172 -0.47 -14.33 7.57
C ASN A 172 0.71 -13.62 6.91
N LEU A 173 0.85 -12.29 7.09
CA LEU A 173 2.01 -11.53 6.63
C LEU A 173 3.32 -12.08 7.23
N MET A 174 3.33 -12.38 8.53
CA MET A 174 4.51 -12.96 9.16
C MET A 174 4.79 -14.36 8.62
N ASP A 175 3.77 -15.19 8.39
CA ASP A 175 3.94 -16.51 7.79
C ASP A 175 4.54 -16.42 6.37
N ASP A 176 4.08 -15.46 5.54
CA ASP A 176 4.65 -15.18 4.21
C ASP A 176 6.13 -14.79 4.32
N ILE A 177 6.47 -13.88 5.25
CA ILE A 177 7.85 -13.44 5.51
C ILE A 177 8.70 -14.62 5.97
N TYR A 178 8.23 -15.43 6.92
CA TYR A 178 8.96 -16.60 7.41
C TYR A 178 9.16 -17.66 6.31
N GLY A 179 8.18 -17.80 5.41
CA GLY A 179 8.28 -18.65 4.23
C GLY A 179 9.47 -18.31 3.32
N THR A 180 9.96 -17.06 3.34
CA THR A 180 11.15 -16.66 2.54
C THR A 180 12.47 -17.23 3.05
N TYR A 181 12.53 -17.72 4.30
CA TYR A 181 13.76 -18.26 4.90
C TYR A 181 13.94 -19.78 4.68
N GLY A 182 12.95 -20.47 4.09
CA GLY A 182 12.97 -21.93 3.93
C GLY A 182 12.99 -22.68 5.27
N SER A 183 13.70 -23.82 5.35
CA SER A 183 13.84 -24.62 6.59
C SER A 183 14.82 -24.03 7.61
N GLY A 184 15.57 -22.99 7.22
CA GLY A 184 16.46 -22.27 8.12
C GLY A 184 15.71 -21.09 8.71
N GLN A 185 14.89 -21.32 9.73
CA GLN A 185 14.46 -20.22 10.60
C GLN A 185 15.73 -19.49 11.06
N PRO A 186 15.83 -18.16 10.88
CA PRO A 186 16.85 -17.40 11.59
C PRO A 186 16.77 -17.81 13.06
N GLU A 187 17.90 -18.05 13.72
CA GLU A 187 17.88 -18.02 15.18
C GLU A 187 17.16 -16.73 15.59
N GLU A 188 16.23 -16.81 16.56
CA GLU A 188 15.62 -15.63 17.17
C GLU A 188 16.74 -14.78 17.78
N GLN A 189 17.36 -13.96 16.94
CA GLN A 189 18.16 -12.84 17.33
C GLN A 189 17.14 -11.73 17.56
N PRO A 190 17.00 -11.20 18.79
CA PRO A 190 16.17 -10.03 19.01
C PRO A 190 16.57 -8.98 17.99
N PHE A 191 15.58 -8.35 17.36
CA PHE A 191 15.86 -7.31 16.37
C PHE A 191 16.83 -6.29 17.00
N PRO A 192 17.88 -5.82 16.31
CA PRO A 192 18.87 -4.90 16.90
C PRO A 192 18.27 -3.54 17.31
N PHE A 193 16.98 -3.30 17.01
CA PHE A 193 16.21 -2.14 17.45
C PHE A 193 15.20 -2.44 18.58
N THR A 194 15.12 -3.66 19.11
CA THR A 194 14.35 -3.95 20.33
C THR A 194 15.15 -3.72 21.60
N ASP A 195 16.48 -3.62 21.50
CA ASP A 195 17.38 -3.22 22.60
C ASP A 195 17.45 -1.69 22.74
N VAL A 196 16.32 -1.04 22.58
CA VAL A 196 16.19 0.40 22.80
C VAL A 196 15.81 0.59 24.25
N ALA A 197 16.73 1.14 25.05
CA ALA A 197 16.43 1.48 26.44
C ALA A 197 15.13 2.29 26.51
N ASP A 198 14.23 1.93 27.43
CA ASP A 198 12.90 2.55 27.59
C ASP A 198 12.94 4.10 27.61
N GLY A 199 14.07 4.68 28.03
CA GLY A 199 14.29 6.12 28.06
C GLY A 199 14.51 6.81 26.69
N ARG A 200 14.79 6.08 25.60
CA ARG A 200 15.11 6.66 24.28
C ARG A 200 13.94 7.43 23.67
N TRP A 201 12.71 7.14 24.07
CA TRP A 201 11.51 7.86 23.65
C TRP A 201 10.97 8.82 24.72
N SER A 202 11.67 8.96 25.84
CA SER A 202 11.29 9.92 26.87
C SER A 202 11.43 11.34 26.35
N TYR A 203 10.50 12.20 26.76
CA TYR A 203 10.54 13.62 26.43
C TYR A 203 11.88 14.28 26.80
N SER A 204 12.46 13.89 27.93
CA SER A 204 13.78 14.33 28.39
C SER A 204 14.90 13.99 27.40
N TYR A 205 14.92 12.77 26.85
CA TYR A 205 15.96 12.32 25.93
C TYR A 205 15.80 12.96 24.53
N ILE A 206 14.57 13.03 24.02
CA ILE A 206 14.26 13.71 22.75
C ILE A 206 14.63 15.20 22.84
N ARG A 207 14.35 15.84 23.98
CA ARG A 207 14.73 17.23 24.22
C ARG A 207 16.25 17.42 24.25
N GLN A 208 17.00 16.51 24.86
CA GLN A 208 18.46 16.56 24.84
C GLN A 208 19.04 16.43 23.42
N LEU A 209 18.49 15.54 22.60
CA LEU A 209 18.92 15.43 21.19
C LEU A 209 18.63 16.72 20.41
N TYR A 210 17.45 17.31 20.61
CA TYR A 210 17.09 18.59 19.99
C TYR A 210 17.98 19.76 20.45
N GLU A 211 18.38 19.78 21.72
CA GLU A 211 19.27 20.81 22.28
C GLU A 211 20.74 20.57 21.88
N ALA A 212 21.12 19.35 21.51
CA ALA A 212 22.49 18.98 21.11
C ALA A 212 22.81 19.24 19.62
N GLY A 213 21.79 19.42 18.77
CA GLY A 213 21.94 19.77 17.34
C GLY A 213 21.66 18.62 16.39
#